data_AF-A0A3R7Q0H1-F1
#
_entry.id   AF-A0A3R7Q0H1-F1
#
_cell.length_a   1.000
_cell.length_b   1.000
_cell.length_c   1.000
_cell.angle_alpha   90.00
_cell.angle_beta   90.00
_cell.angle_gamma   90.00
#
_symmetry.space_group_name_H-M   'P 1'
#
loop_
_entity.id
_entity.type
_entity.pdbx_description
1 polymer ?
#
loop_
_entity_poly.entity_id
_entity_poly.type
_entity_poly.pdbx_seq_one_letter_code
_entity_poly.pdbx_strand_id
1 'polypeptide(L)'
;MAQGGLRKWVSEKWVDIGAPKKDGKYQPCGRSKGSKRKYPKCVPLAKARSMSESQKKSAVRRKRAAGNTGPKPTNVKTFAKSKSKG
;
A
#
# COMPACT_ATOMS: atom_id res chain seq x y z
N MET A 1 14.81 10.63 -20.89
CA MET A 1 15.29 9.57 -19.98
C MET A 1 14.81 9.89 -18.57
N ALA A 2 13.91 9.10 -17.97
CA ALA A 2 13.47 9.30 -16.59
C ALA A 2 14.60 8.91 -15.60
N GLN A 3 15.74 9.63 -15.62
CA GLN A 3 16.95 9.26 -14.89
C GLN A 3 16.81 9.34 -13.36
N GLY A 4 15.69 9.88 -12.84
CA GLY A 4 15.42 9.93 -11.40
C GLY A 4 14.31 9.00 -10.90
N GLY A 5 13.50 8.40 -11.78
CA GLY A 5 12.22 7.79 -11.36
C GLY A 5 12.37 6.55 -10.49
N LEU A 6 13.08 5.53 -11.00
CA LEU A 6 13.19 4.24 -10.32
C LEU A 6 14.07 4.30 -9.07
N ARG A 7 15.24 4.96 -9.15
CA ARG A 7 16.14 5.12 -8.00
C ARG A 7 15.45 5.87 -6.85
N LYS A 8 14.72 6.94 -7.18
CA LYS A 8 13.91 7.68 -6.21
C LYS A 8 12.84 6.77 -5.61
N TRP A 9 12.09 6.05 -6.44
CA TRP A 9 11.03 5.14 -6.00
C TRP A 9 11.52 4.04 -5.05
N VAL A 10 12.68 3.43 -5.33
CA VAL A 10 13.30 2.43 -4.43
C VAL A 10 13.80 3.07 -3.13
N SER A 11 14.32 4.30 -3.20
CA SER A 11 14.82 5.02 -2.01
C SER A 11 13.72 5.60 -1.11
N GLU A 12 12.46 5.62 -1.56
CA GLU A 12 11.35 6.12 -0.74
C GLU A 12 11.16 5.29 0.53
N LYS A 13 10.72 5.93 1.61
CA LYS A 13 10.40 5.23 2.84
C LYS A 13 9.07 4.47 2.68
N TRP A 14 9.13 3.15 2.55
CA TRP A 14 7.94 2.30 2.43
C TRP A 14 7.36 1.92 3.79
N VAL A 15 6.03 1.99 3.91
CA VAL A 15 5.29 1.69 5.13
C VAL A 15 4.13 0.74 4.89
N ASP A 16 3.76 -0.02 5.93
CA ASP A 16 2.57 -0.89 5.90
C ASP A 16 1.33 -0.11 6.38
N ILE A 17 0.37 0.09 5.46
CA ILE A 17 -0.92 0.72 5.78
C ILE A 17 -1.96 -0.29 6.27
N GLY A 18 -1.67 -1.58 6.21
CA GLY A 18 -2.53 -2.67 6.68
C GLY A 18 -2.25 -3.14 8.11
N ALA A 19 -1.14 -2.68 8.70
CA ALA A 19 -0.78 -2.91 10.09
C ALA A 19 -1.31 -1.78 11.00
N PRO A 20 -1.62 -2.07 12.27
CA PRO A 20 -1.92 -1.03 13.24
C PRO A 20 -0.71 -0.10 13.42
N LYS A 21 -0.97 1.19 13.62
CA LYS A 21 0.08 2.14 13.96
C LYS A 21 0.67 1.77 15.32
N LYS A 22 1.98 1.88 15.46
CA LYS A 22 2.67 1.77 16.74
C LYS A 22 3.12 3.17 17.13
N ASP A 23 2.76 3.62 18.33
CA ASP A 23 3.08 4.97 18.83
C ASP A 23 2.61 6.09 17.88
N GLY A 24 1.43 5.93 17.29
CA GLY A 24 0.86 6.87 16.32
C GLY A 24 1.57 6.90 14.95
N LYS A 25 2.64 6.11 14.76
CA LYS A 25 3.46 6.08 13.55
C LYS A 25 3.20 4.82 12.72
N TYR A 26 3.46 4.95 11.41
CA TYR A 26 3.42 3.81 10.50
C TYR A 26 4.61 2.89 10.73
N GLN A 27 4.34 1.59 10.70
CA GLN A 27 5.38 0.57 10.73
C GLN A 27 6.11 0.52 9.37
N PRO A 28 7.43 0.26 9.37
CA PRO A 28 8.16 0.03 8.12
C PRO A 28 7.54 -1.13 7.35
N CYS A 29 7.49 -1.03 6.02
CA CYS A 29 6.93 -2.11 5.24
C CYS A 29 7.88 -3.30 5.18
N GLY A 30 7.37 -4.48 5.54
CA GLY A 30 8.12 -5.72 5.46
C GLY A 30 7.50 -6.78 6.34
N ARG A 31 7.89 -8.03 6.09
CA ARG A 31 7.60 -9.14 7.00
C ARG A 31 8.86 -9.99 7.14
N SER A 32 9.12 -10.48 8.35
CA SER A 32 10.17 -11.46 8.57
C SER A 32 9.81 -12.79 7.91
N LYS A 33 10.83 -13.52 7.44
CA LYS A 33 10.66 -14.88 6.92
C LYS A 33 10.03 -15.76 8.01
N GLY A 34 9.06 -16.61 7.64
CA GLY A 34 8.34 -17.47 8.58
C GLY A 34 7.23 -16.80 9.40
N SER A 35 6.97 -15.50 9.23
CA SER A 35 5.87 -14.85 9.93
C SER A 35 4.52 -15.40 9.49
N LYS A 36 3.69 -15.82 10.46
CA LYS A 36 2.28 -16.22 10.24
C LYS A 36 1.34 -15.04 9.93
N ARG A 37 1.85 -13.79 9.92
CA ARG A 37 1.05 -12.60 9.61
C ARG A 37 0.71 -12.54 8.11
N LYS A 38 -0.46 -11.98 7.80
CA LYS A 38 -0.88 -11.68 6.42
C LYS A 38 0.16 -10.74 5.77
N TYR A 39 0.32 -10.86 4.45
CA TYR A 39 1.26 -10.03 3.70
C TYR A 39 0.98 -8.53 3.91
N PRO A 40 2.04 -7.74 4.18
CA PRO A 40 1.91 -6.31 4.39
C PRO A 40 1.44 -5.63 3.09
N LYS A 41 0.77 -4.49 3.21
CA LYS A 41 0.35 -3.69 2.06
C LYS A 41 1.19 -2.42 2.01
N CYS A 42 2.30 -2.51 1.27
CA CYS A 42 3.29 -1.46 1.16
C CYS A 42 2.82 -0.31 0.27
N VAL A 43 3.04 0.92 0.75
CA VAL A 43 3.00 2.15 -0.04
C VAL A 43 4.10 3.10 0.46
N PRO A 44 4.54 4.08 -0.34
CA PRO A 44 5.44 5.10 0.17
C PRO A 44 4.82 5.93 1.27
N LEU A 45 5.63 6.41 2.22
CA LEU A 45 5.18 7.22 3.35
C LEU A 45 4.45 8.49 2.89
N ALA A 46 4.95 9.14 1.83
CA ALA A 46 4.28 10.29 1.23
C ALA A 46 2.84 9.96 0.81
N LYS A 47 2.65 8.80 0.18
CA LYS A 47 1.33 8.32 -0.24
C LYS A 47 0.45 7.91 0.95
N ALA A 48 1.03 7.27 1.96
CA ALA A 48 0.32 6.94 3.19
C ALA A 48 -0.18 8.21 3.90
N ARG A 49 0.63 9.28 3.94
CA ARG A 49 0.23 10.57 4.53
C ARG A 49 -0.89 11.25 3.74
N SER A 50 -0.88 11.16 2.41
CA SER A 50 -1.90 11.76 1.56
C SER A 50 -3.24 11.00 1.56
N MET A 51 -3.30 9.79 2.13
CA MET A 51 -4.53 8.99 2.17
C MET A 51 -5.28 9.19 3.49
N SER A 52 -6.60 9.32 3.43
CA SER A 52 -7.44 9.25 4.63
C SER A 52 -7.48 7.84 5.21
N GLU A 53 -7.94 7.68 6.45
CA GLU A 53 -8.09 6.36 7.07
C GLU A 53 -9.07 5.47 6.33
N SER A 54 -10.18 6.04 5.85
CA SER A 54 -11.17 5.32 5.05
C SER A 54 -10.58 4.86 3.71
N GLN A 55 -9.76 5.68 3.06
CA GLN A 55 -9.05 5.30 1.83
C GLN A 55 -8.05 4.18 2.09
N LYS A 56 -7.28 4.23 3.19
CA LYS A 56 -6.33 3.16 3.57
C LYS A 56 -7.06 1.85 3.81
N LYS A 57 -8.10 1.84 4.64
CA LYS A 57 -8.93 0.66 4.93
C LYS A 57 -9.50 0.07 3.64
N SER A 58 -10.05 0.93 2.77
CA SER A 58 -10.63 0.54 1.48
C SER A 58 -9.59 -0.06 0.52
N ALA A 59 -8.40 0.54 0.44
CA ALA A 59 -7.29 0.05 -0.38
C ALA A 59 -6.76 -1.31 0.12
N VAL A 60 -6.57 -1.46 1.44
CA VAL A 60 -6.15 -2.72 2.06
C VAL A 60 -7.19 -3.81 1.80
N ARG A 61 -8.48 -3.50 1.95
CA ARG A 61 -9.58 -4.44 1.67
C ARG A 61 -9.54 -4.93 0.22
N ARG A 62 -9.48 -4.01 -0.76
CA ARG A 62 -9.40 -4.38 -2.19
C ARG A 62 -8.14 -5.20 -2.50
N LYS A 63 -6.98 -4.79 -1.99
CA LYS A 63 -5.70 -5.51 -2.20
C LYS A 63 -5.63 -6.87 -1.51
N ARG A 64 -6.46 -7.13 -0.49
CA ARG A 64 -6.60 -8.45 0.13
C ARG A 64 -7.56 -9.33 -0.66
N ALA A 65 -8.68 -8.76 -1.12
CA ALA A 65 -9.67 -9.48 -1.93
C ALA A 65 -9.15 -9.89 -3.31
N ALA A 66 -8.20 -9.14 -3.88
CA ALA A 66 -7.66 -9.42 -5.22
C ALA A 66 -7.01 -10.80 -5.36
N GLY A 67 -6.63 -11.46 -4.26
CA GLY A 67 -6.16 -12.85 -4.30
C GLY A 67 -5.03 -13.10 -5.28
N ASN A 68 -4.08 -12.17 -5.43
CA ASN A 68 -2.97 -12.24 -6.40
C ASN A 68 -2.01 -13.41 -6.08
N THR A 69 -2.45 -14.64 -6.34
CA THR A 69 -1.71 -15.91 -6.14
C THR A 69 -1.08 -16.44 -7.42
N GLY A 70 -1.48 -15.91 -8.59
CA GLY A 70 -0.93 -16.26 -9.89
C GLY A 70 0.26 -15.40 -10.33
N PRO A 71 0.90 -15.75 -11.46
CA PRO A 71 2.12 -15.08 -11.96
C PRO A 71 1.87 -13.62 -12.38
N LYS A 72 0.63 -13.28 -12.76
CA LYS A 72 0.22 -11.91 -13.09
C LYS A 72 -0.68 -11.34 -11.98
N PRO A 73 -0.29 -10.25 -11.31
CA PRO A 73 -1.12 -9.63 -10.30
C PRO A 73 -2.30 -8.86 -10.92
N THR A 74 -3.45 -8.90 -10.26
CA THR A 74 -4.58 -8.00 -10.54
C THR A 74 -4.28 -6.60 -10.02
N ASN A 75 -4.29 -5.62 -10.92
CA ASN A 75 -4.10 -4.21 -10.59
C ASN A 75 -5.39 -3.63 -10.00
N VAL A 76 -5.51 -3.70 -8.67
CA VAL A 76 -6.64 -3.07 -7.96
C VAL A 76 -6.41 -1.58 -7.74
N LYS A 77 -7.49 -0.80 -7.87
CA LYS A 77 -7.46 0.65 -7.67
C LYS A 77 -7.14 1.02 -6.22
N THR A 78 -6.24 1.99 -6.04
CA THR A 78 -5.86 2.48 -4.70
C THR A 78 -6.88 3.48 -4.15
N PHE A 79 -7.55 4.23 -5.03
CA PHE A 79 -8.64 5.15 -4.70
C PHE A 79 -9.98 4.61 -5.21
N ALA A 80 -11.07 4.95 -4.51
CA ALA A 80 -12.40 4.75 -5.08
C ALA A 80 -12.54 5.63 -6.34
N LYS A 81 -13.28 5.18 -7.36
CA LYS A 81 -13.67 6.06 -8.47
C LYS A 81 -14.39 7.27 -7.86
N SER A 82 -13.99 8.49 -8.23
CA SER A 82 -14.87 9.64 -7.99
C SER A 82 -16.19 9.34 -8.70
N LYS A 83 -17.32 9.54 -8.03
CA LYS A 83 -18.58 9.66 -8.76
C LYS A 83 -18.38 10.86 -9.70
N SER A 84 -18.44 10.65 -11.02
CA SER A 84 -18.63 11.78 -11.93
C SER A 84 -19.87 12.51 -11.43
N LYS A 85 -19.76 13.81 -11.14
CA LYS A 85 -20.95 14.63 -10.95
C LYS A 85 -21.73 14.52 -12.27
N GLY A 86 -22.89 13.88 -12.21
CA GLY A 86 -23.93 14.06 -13.21
C GLY A 86 -24.53 15.45 -13.05
#